data_AF-A0A9E2H4M3-F1
#
_entry.id   AF-A0A9E2H4M3-F1
#
_cell.length_a   1.000
_cell.length_b   1.000
_cell.length_c   1.000
_cell.angle_alpha   90.00
_cell.angle_beta   90.00
_cell.angle_gamma   90.00
#
_symmetry.space_group_name_H-M   'P 1'
#
loop_
_entity.id
_entity.type
_entity.pdbx_description
1 polymer ?
#
loop_
_entity_poly.entity_id
_entity_poly.type
_entity_poly.pdbx_seq_one_letter_code
_entity_poly.pdbx_strand_id
1 'polypeptide(L)'
;MVCHSVRRILSKQSCAVEETFDVDSALLKMRLNKYDLIILDLKMPKKSGMEVLDSIKKQWPNLPVILVTGFASIETAIGAFNFILTY
;
A
#
# COMPACT_ATOMS: atom_id res chain seq x y z
N MET A 1 8.69 -4.38 -10.05
CA MET A 1 9.71 -3.39 -10.48
C MET A 1 9.55 -2.04 -9.78
N VAL A 2 8.32 -1.59 -9.49
CA VAL A 2 8.07 -0.28 -8.88
C VAL A 2 8.50 -0.19 -7.41
N CYS A 3 8.23 -1.20 -6.57
CA CYS A 3 8.64 -1.20 -5.16
C CYS A 3 10.15 -1.03 -4.97
N HIS A 4 10.96 -1.67 -5.81
CA HIS A 4 12.42 -1.61 -5.71
C HIS A 4 12.97 -0.21 -6.02
N SER A 5 12.35 0.52 -6.95
CA SER A 5 12.72 1.91 -7.26
C SER A 5 12.38 2.85 -6.11
N VAL A 6 11.20 2.67 -5.50
CA VAL A 6 10.73 3.48 -4.37
C VAL A 6 11.61 3.26 -3.13
N ARG A 7 11.90 1.99 -2.80
CA ARG A 7 12.82 1.65 -1.71
C ARG A 7 14.19 2.31 -1.92
N ARG A 8 14.75 2.23 -3.12
CA ARG A 8 16.06 2.81 -3.42
C ARG A 8 16.11 4.33 -3.21
N ILE A 9 15.00 5.04 -3.41
CA ILE A 9 14.92 6.49 -3.19
C ILE A 9 14.74 6.79 -1.71
N LEU A 10 13.82 6.11 -1.03
CA LEU A 10 13.50 6.36 0.37
C LEU A 10 14.62 5.93 1.32
N SER A 11 15.30 4.82 1.04
CA SER A 11 16.46 4.39 1.84
C SER A 11 17.64 5.38 1.76
N LYS A 12 17.71 6.22 0.73
CA LYS A 12 18.71 7.30 0.65
C LYS A 12 18.36 8.52 1.52
N GLN A 13 17.12 8.62 1.99
CA GLN A 13 16.65 9.72 2.83
C GLN A 13 16.53 9.35 4.31
N SER A 14 17.27 8.33 4.76
CA SER A 14 17.23 7.82 6.14
C SER A 14 15.85 7.28 6.58
N CYS A 15 15.01 6.87 5.63
CA CYS A 15 13.75 6.19 5.95
C CYS A 15 13.99 4.69 6.15
N ALA A 16 13.44 4.14 7.24
CA ALA A 16 13.34 2.69 7.42
C ALA A 16 12.27 2.14 6.47
N VAL A 17 12.68 1.32 5.50
CA VAL A 17 11.77 0.76 4.49
C VAL A 17 11.71 -0.74 4.66
N GLU A 18 10.49 -1.26 4.79
CA GLU A 18 10.22 -2.69 4.81
C GLU A 18 9.34 -3.06 3.62
N GLU A 19 9.73 -4.10 2.89
CA GLU A 19 8.99 -4.60 1.74
C GLU A 19 8.24 -5.90 2.10
N THR A 20 7.09 -6.06 1.47
CA THR A 20 6.29 -7.29 1.53
C THR A 20 5.64 -7.50 0.17
N PHE A 21 5.52 -8.77 -0.22
CA PHE A 21 4.89 -9.19 -1.47
C PHE A 21 3.63 -10.04 -1.21
N ASP A 22 3.23 -10.11 0.05
CA ASP A 22 2.11 -10.91 0.53
C ASP A 22 1.28 -10.09 1.53
N VAL A 23 -0.04 -10.24 1.45
CA VAL A 23 -0.99 -9.44 2.22
C VAL A 23 -1.00 -9.81 3.69
N ASP A 24 -0.96 -11.11 4.00
CA ASP A 24 -1.03 -11.59 5.38
C ASP A 24 0.25 -11.21 6.13
N SER A 25 1.38 -11.30 5.43
CA SER A 25 2.67 -10.80 5.89
C SER A 25 2.67 -9.27 6.10
N ALA A 26 2.03 -8.50 5.22
CA ALA A 26 1.90 -7.05 5.35
C ALA A 26 1.11 -6.68 6.61
N LEU A 27 -0.07 -7.28 6.78
CA LEU A 27 -0.96 -7.01 7.92
C LEU A 27 -0.33 -7.42 9.24
N LEU A 28 0.39 -8.55 9.28
CA LEU A 28 1.14 -8.97 10.47
C LEU A 28 2.20 -7.94 10.85
N LYS A 29 3.00 -7.49 9.88
CA LYS A 29 4.03 -6.47 10.11
C LYS A 29 3.43 -5.14 10.59
N MET A 30 2.33 -4.70 9.98
CA MET A 30 1.60 -3.50 10.39
C MET A 30 1.00 -3.58 11.79
N ARG A 31 0.74 -4.78 12.32
CA ARG A 31 0.32 -4.98 13.71
C ARG A 31 1.49 -4.96 14.69
N LEU A 32 2.64 -5.47 14.27
CA LEU A 32 3.83 -5.58 15.11
C LEU A 32 4.65 -4.28 15.17
N ASN A 33 4.59 -3.48 14.10
CA ASN A 33 5.37 -2.26 13.93
C ASN A 33 4.45 -1.06 13.65
N LYS A 34 4.93 0.15 13.97
CA LYS A 34 4.28 1.40 13.54
C LYS A 34 4.91 1.87 12.24
N TYR A 35 4.06 2.24 11.28
CA TYR A 35 4.46 2.84 10.02
C TYR A 35 3.81 4.22 9.89
N ASP A 36 4.51 5.17 9.29
CA ASP A 36 4.00 6.52 9.03
C ASP A 36 3.38 6.65 7.63
N LEU A 37 3.69 5.72 6.73
CA LEU A 37 3.27 5.74 5.33
C LEU A 37 3.26 4.31 4.77
N ILE A 38 2.24 4.00 3.98
CA ILE A 38 2.19 2.77 3.18
C ILE A 38 2.27 3.12 1.70
N ILE A 39 3.05 2.35 0.96
CA ILE A 39 3.10 2.41 -0.50
C ILE A 39 2.60 1.08 -1.03
N LEU A 40 1.49 1.11 -1.76
CA LEU A 40 0.72 -0.07 -2.13
C LEU A 40 0.60 -0.17 -3.65
N ASP A 41 0.98 -1.32 -4.20
CA ASP A 41 0.73 -1.65 -5.59
C ASP A 41 -0.66 -2.27 -5.75
N LEU A 42 -1.48 -1.71 -6.63
CA LEU A 42 -2.83 -2.21 -6.88
C LEU A 42 -2.81 -3.51 -7.70
N LYS A 43 -1.79 -3.72 -8.52
CA LYS A 43 -1.70 -4.87 -9.42
C LYS A 43 -0.67 -5.87 -8.92
N MET A 44 -1.10 -6.71 -7.97
CA MET A 44 -0.30 -7.84 -7.49
C MET A 44 -0.84 -9.17 -8.09
N PRO A 45 0.04 -10.13 -8.44
CA PRO A 45 -0.36 -11.34 -9.17
C PRO A 45 -1.16 -12.38 -8.34
N LYS A 46 -1.36 -12.18 -7.02
CA LYS A 46 -1.97 -13.19 -6.12
C LYS A 46 -3.15 -12.71 -5.28
N LYS A 47 -3.20 -11.43 -4.91
CA LYS A 47 -4.32 -10.79 -4.18
C LYS A 47 -4.48 -9.38 -4.76
N SER A 48 -5.72 -8.88 -4.81
CA SER A 48 -5.98 -7.52 -5.30
C SER A 48 -5.45 -6.51 -4.29
N GLY A 49 -4.61 -5.55 -4.70
CA GLY A 49 -4.14 -4.49 -3.81
C GLY A 49 -5.30 -3.70 -3.17
N MET A 50 -6.49 -3.77 -3.77
CA MET A 50 -7.73 -3.22 -3.21
C MET A 50 -8.15 -3.87 -1.88
N GLU A 51 -7.99 -5.18 -1.72
CA GLU A 51 -8.33 -5.88 -0.45
C GLU A 51 -7.41 -5.44 0.69
N VAL A 52 -6.14 -5.18 0.36
CA VAL A 52 -5.15 -4.66 1.30
C VAL A 52 -5.54 -3.24 1.72
N LEU A 53 -5.88 -2.39 0.75
CA LEU A 53 -6.30 -1.02 1.02
C LEU A 53 -7.52 -0.97 1.95
N ASP A 54 -8.53 -1.80 1.68
CA ASP A 54 -9.74 -1.91 2.51
C ASP A 54 -9.40 -2.36 3.95
N SER A 55 -8.58 -3.40 4.09
CA SER A 55 -8.13 -3.90 5.39
C SER A 55 -7.35 -2.85 6.18
N ILE A 56 -6.49 -2.09 5.48
CA ILE A 56 -5.70 -1.01 6.08
C ILE A 56 -6.62 0.12 6.55
N LYS A 57 -7.56 0.59 5.72
CA LYS A 57 -8.43 1.71 6.07
C LYS A 57 -9.40 1.38 7.20
N LYS A 58 -9.86 0.13 7.31
CA LYS A 58 -10.68 -0.33 8.44
C LYS A 58 -9.93 -0.36 9.77
N GLN A 59 -8.64 -0.73 9.77
CA GLN A 59 -7.84 -0.89 10.99
C GLN A 59 -7.01 0.35 11.35
N TRP A 60 -6.57 1.11 10.35
CA TRP A 60 -5.73 2.30 10.48
C TRP A 60 -6.23 3.41 9.54
N PRO A 61 -7.41 3.99 9.80
CA PRO A 61 -8.04 4.97 8.89
C PRO A 61 -7.14 6.19 8.62
N ASN A 62 -6.41 6.62 9.65
CA ASN A 62 -5.53 7.79 9.60
C ASN A 62 -4.16 7.52 8.95
N LEU A 63 -3.83 6.27 8.64
CA LEU A 63 -2.54 5.94 8.02
C LEU A 63 -2.55 6.39 6.55
N PRO A 64 -1.61 7.26 6.13
CA PRO A 64 -1.49 7.66 4.75
C PRO A 64 -1.10 6.48 3.86
N VAL A 65 -1.79 6.32 2.73
CA VAL A 65 -1.52 5.26 1.75
C VAL A 65 -1.31 5.91 0.38
N ILE A 66 -0.16 5.65 -0.23
CA ILE A 66 0.15 6.04 -1.61
C ILE A 66 -0.06 4.82 -2.49
N LEU A 67 -0.97 4.94 -3.45
CA LEU A 67 -1.22 3.91 -4.45
C LEU A 67 -0.27 4.11 -5.63
N VAL A 68 0.44 3.05 -6.01
CA VAL A 68 1.37 3.08 -7.15
C VAL A 68 1.12 1.87 -8.03
N THR A 69 0.62 2.07 -9.23
CA THR A 69 0.39 0.98 -10.19
C THR A 69 1.01 1.33 -11.55
N GLY A 70 1.62 0.33 -12.20
CA GLY A 70 2.09 0.46 -13.58
C GLY A 70 0.96 0.38 -14.63
N PHE A 71 -0.28 0.12 -14.19
CA PHE A 71 -1.49 0.04 -15.01
C PHE A 71 -2.59 0.89 -14.36
N ALA A 72 -2.36 2.20 -14.26
CA ALA A 72 -3.41 3.10 -13.79
C ALA A 72 -4.48 3.25 -14.89
N SER A 73 -5.71 2.84 -14.58
CA SER A 73 -6.90 3.18 -15.37
C SER A 73 -7.84 4.05 -14.53
N ILE A 74 -8.74 4.78 -15.19
CA ILE A 74 -9.74 5.62 -14.52
C ILE A 74 -10.61 4.76 -13.59
N GLU A 75 -11.01 3.57 -14.02
CA GLU A 75 -11.83 2.65 -13.22
C GLU A 75 -11.09 2.20 -11.95
N THR A 76 -9.78 1.93 -12.06
CA THR A 76 -8.97 1.53 -10.91
C THR A 76 -8.81 2.69 -9.93
N ALA A 77 -8.67 3.93 -10.44
CA ALA A 77 -8.61 5.14 -9.62
C ALA A 77 -9.95 5.43 -8.92
N ILE A 78 -11.07 5.30 -9.62
CA ILE A 78 -12.42 5.47 -9.04
C ILE A 78 -12.66 4.41 -7.96
N GLY A 79 -12.30 3.14 -8.23
CA GLY A 79 -12.37 2.07 -7.24
C GLY A 79 -11.61 2.43 -5.97
N ALA A 80 -10.34 2.83 -6.10
CA ALA A 80 -9.54 3.31 -4.98
C ALA A 80 -10.15 4.51 -4.24
N PHE A 81 -10.67 5.50 -4.97
CA PHE A 81 -11.32 6.68 -4.38
C PHE A 81 -12.54 6.33 -3.54
N ASN A 82 -13.38 5.42 -4.01
CA ASN A 82 -14.56 4.97 -3.25
C ASN A 82 -14.17 4.33 -1.92
N PHE A 83 -13.09 3.55 -1.88
CA PHE A 83 -12.58 2.98 -0.63
C PHE A 83 -11.98 4.04 0.31
N ILE A 84 -11.40 5.11 -0.22
CA ILE A 84 -10.82 6.20 0.58
C ILE A 84 -11.90 7.13 1.15
N LEU A 85 -13.03 7.32 0.46
CA LEU A 85 -14.10 8.25 0.88
C LEU A 85 -15.20 7.61 1.73
N THR A 86 -15.28 6.27 1.77
CA THR A 86 -16.29 5.54 2.56
C THR A 86 -15.87 5.32 4.02
N TYR A 87 -14.62 5.64 4.37
CA TYR A 87 -14.01 5.47 5.69
C TYR A 87 -13.23 6.73 6.09
#